data_AF-A0A3N8LYL2-F1
#
_entry.id   AF-A0A3N8LYL2-F1
#
_cell.length_a   1.000
_cell.length_b   1.000
_cell.length_c   1.000
_cell.angle_alpha   90.00
_cell.angle_beta   90.00
_cell.angle_gamma   90.00
#
_symmetry.space_group_name_H-M   'P 1'
#
loop_
_entity.id
_entity.type
_entity.pdbx_description
1 polymer ?
#
loop_
_entity_poly.entity_id
_entity_poly.type
_entity_poly.pdbx_seq_one_letter_code
_entity_poly.pdbx_strand_id
1 'polypeptide(L)'
;MAGDAVAAKSRPKVLAEKDSTPREKQDGRPAPVELVKLVPYDINVRSFHPNKKFEPLGFRFHGDNRGFSLEESFHTTYPKRKTGGVTSRVWHVFSPDFSRGSFDDFRKNLANSAFTASNTSSGPTLFSDGPEPYTDDAFRPEGNAIASEFSRQHDGEQVAEMTFMYDGKNFAFRGSRYSQRETGHTVVPSLDVHGRVRIMIERVRKWMDIVVLIDGDGFPNCEAFIEDPAGNKLFLGTHVRIGTPATHLFGDNHRIMFAHVMRVELTADGNFGSKMWLFAQALGGTPDRREDYPAKADIKTPAGSETVRMSDASAYPMGDAPPPIILPGMDLVAWPADPIAKIGDGVSGGFEVPIHISAYEDVGQVWQRLRDSVKKPPVTRALTRSAWNDYHLHRDPNDGRSKDSEDLDASLWKKK
;
A
#
# COMPACT_ATOMS: atom_id res chain seq x y z
N MET A 1 -49.82 48.40 -9.89
CA MET A 1 -48.72 47.57 -10.44
C MET A 1 -47.53 47.74 -9.51
N ALA A 2 -47.32 46.76 -8.64
CA ALA A 2 -46.15 46.69 -7.76
C ALA A 2 -44.99 46.10 -8.57
N GLY A 3 -43.86 46.79 -8.61
CA GLY A 3 -42.66 46.31 -9.28
C GLY A 3 -41.85 45.44 -8.34
N ASP A 4 -41.63 44.18 -8.72
CA ASP A 4 -40.79 43.24 -7.99
C ASP A 4 -39.32 43.67 -7.99
N ALA A 5 -38.70 43.65 -6.80
CA ALA A 5 -37.28 43.89 -6.64
C ALA A 5 -36.48 42.65 -7.08
N VAL A 6 -35.67 42.83 -8.13
CA VAL A 6 -34.73 41.80 -8.61
C VAL A 6 -33.63 41.60 -7.57
N ALA A 7 -33.59 40.42 -6.97
CA ALA A 7 -32.55 40.00 -6.04
C ALA A 7 -31.17 40.05 -6.70
N ALA A 8 -30.28 40.88 -6.15
CA ALA A 8 -28.88 40.94 -6.57
C ALA A 8 -28.20 39.59 -6.25
N LYS A 9 -27.84 38.83 -7.29
CA LYS A 9 -26.97 37.65 -7.15
C LYS A 9 -25.65 38.10 -6.52
N SER A 10 -25.35 37.56 -5.35
CA SER A 10 -24.09 37.80 -4.66
C SER A 10 -22.93 37.37 -5.56
N ARG A 11 -22.00 38.30 -5.82
CA ARG A 11 -20.78 37.99 -6.56
C ARG A 11 -19.92 37.02 -5.72
N PRO A 12 -19.29 36.01 -6.34
CA PRO A 12 -18.39 35.11 -5.63
C PRO A 12 -17.28 35.92 -4.95
N LYS A 13 -16.99 35.57 -3.69
CA LYS A 13 -15.98 36.22 -2.87
C LYS A 13 -14.59 35.94 -3.46
N VAL A 14 -13.94 36.96 -3.99
CA VAL A 14 -12.54 36.91 -4.42
C VAL A 14 -11.69 36.69 -3.17
N LEU A 15 -10.97 35.58 -3.10
CA LEU A 15 -10.05 35.26 -2.01
C LEU A 15 -8.62 35.26 -2.58
N ALA A 16 -7.87 36.29 -2.20
CA ALA A 16 -6.46 36.59 -2.49
C ALA A 16 -6.08 36.91 -3.96
N GLU A 17 -5.64 38.16 -4.17
CA GLU A 17 -4.94 38.63 -5.38
C GLU A 17 -3.44 38.41 -5.23
N LYS A 18 -2.79 37.81 -6.23
CA LYS A 18 -1.33 37.91 -6.41
C LYS A 18 -0.99 38.05 -7.89
N ASP A 19 -0.06 38.96 -8.17
CA ASP A 19 0.40 39.31 -9.51
C ASP A 19 1.14 38.15 -10.17
N SER A 20 0.69 37.72 -11.35
CA SER A 20 1.33 36.65 -12.11
C SER A 20 1.69 37.06 -13.54
N THR A 21 2.66 37.98 -13.74
CA THR A 21 3.54 38.04 -14.96
C THR A 21 4.64 39.13 -14.86
N PRO A 22 5.77 39.01 -15.62
CA PRO A 22 6.89 39.95 -15.60
C PRO A 22 6.54 41.39 -16.03
N ARG A 23 7.30 42.32 -15.46
CA ARG A 23 7.03 43.76 -15.23
C ARG A 23 6.80 44.65 -16.47
N GLU A 24 6.87 44.15 -17.69
CA GLU A 24 7.09 45.00 -18.88
C GLU A 24 5.84 45.22 -19.77
N LYS A 25 4.74 44.49 -19.56
CA LYS A 25 3.47 44.65 -20.33
C LYS A 25 2.23 44.40 -19.46
N GLN A 26 1.90 45.35 -18.58
CA GLN A 26 0.75 45.30 -17.67
C GLN A 26 -0.61 45.51 -18.37
N ASP A 27 -1.01 44.58 -19.24
CA ASP A 27 -2.39 44.48 -19.75
C ASP A 27 -3.19 43.35 -19.08
N GLY A 28 -2.60 42.67 -18.08
CA GLY A 28 -3.18 41.52 -17.40
C GLY A 28 -4.42 41.89 -16.58
N ARG A 29 -5.60 41.49 -17.06
CA ARG A 29 -6.83 41.54 -16.25
C ARG A 29 -6.77 40.41 -15.21
N PRO A 30 -7.14 40.65 -13.94
CA PRO A 30 -7.36 39.59 -12.97
C PRO A 30 -8.32 38.56 -13.54
N ALA A 31 -7.89 37.31 -13.65
CA ALA A 31 -8.71 36.20 -14.10
C ALA A 31 -9.10 35.36 -12.87
N PRO A 32 -10.40 35.12 -12.62
CA PRO A 32 -10.80 34.18 -11.58
C PRO A 32 -10.32 32.78 -11.98
N VAL A 33 -9.43 32.21 -11.18
CA VAL A 33 -8.98 30.82 -11.33
C VAL A 33 -9.74 29.97 -10.33
N GLU A 34 -10.53 29.03 -10.83
CA GLU A 34 -11.20 28.04 -9.99
C GLU A 34 -10.18 27.05 -9.43
N LEU A 35 -10.04 27.04 -8.11
CA LEU A 35 -9.15 26.11 -7.40
C LEU A 35 -9.89 24.85 -7.00
N VAL A 36 -9.22 23.70 -7.08
CA VAL A 36 -9.70 22.45 -6.48
C VAL A 36 -10.02 22.67 -5.00
N LYS A 37 -11.19 22.18 -4.56
CA LYS A 37 -11.58 22.14 -3.16
C LYS A 37 -10.70 21.15 -2.41
N LEU A 38 -10.15 21.58 -1.28
CA LEU A 38 -9.43 20.70 -0.38
C LEU A 38 -10.43 19.90 0.47
N VAL A 39 -10.22 18.58 0.55
CA VAL A 39 -11.15 17.61 1.13
C VAL A 39 -10.38 16.50 1.85
N PRO A 40 -11.04 15.72 2.72
CA PRO A 40 -10.47 14.47 3.23
C PRO A 40 -10.46 13.37 2.19
N TYR A 41 -9.46 12.49 2.26
CA TYR A 41 -9.39 11.24 1.51
C TYR A 41 -9.21 10.09 2.49
N ASP A 42 -9.79 8.92 2.24
CA ASP A 42 -9.59 7.73 3.06
C ASP A 42 -8.49 6.85 2.42
N ILE A 43 -7.36 6.69 3.10
CA ILE A 43 -6.31 5.75 2.70
C ILE A 43 -6.53 4.44 3.42
N ASN A 44 -6.68 3.37 2.65
CA ASN A 44 -6.90 2.02 3.11
C ASN A 44 -5.67 1.18 2.80
N VAL A 45 -5.15 0.50 3.81
CA VAL A 45 -4.03 -0.45 3.66
C VAL A 45 -4.42 -1.71 4.39
N ARG A 46 -4.25 -2.87 3.77
CA ARG A 46 -4.62 -4.13 4.41
C ARG A 46 -3.77 -5.29 3.95
N SER A 47 -3.55 -6.19 4.88
CA SER A 47 -2.96 -7.49 4.66
C SER A 47 -4.04 -8.56 4.58
N PHE A 48 -3.93 -9.46 3.62
CA PHE A 48 -4.88 -10.56 3.42
C PHE A 48 -4.19 -11.80 2.85
N HIS A 49 -4.77 -12.97 3.09
CA HIS A 49 -4.30 -14.22 2.49
C HIS A 49 -5.25 -14.65 1.37
N PRO A 50 -4.80 -14.76 0.11
CA PRO A 50 -5.73 -14.94 -1.01
C PRO A 50 -6.41 -16.30 -1.04
N ASN A 51 -5.75 -17.35 -0.53
CA ASN A 51 -6.26 -18.72 -0.59
C ASN A 51 -7.33 -18.99 0.47
N LYS A 52 -8.08 -20.10 0.29
CA LYS A 52 -9.07 -20.58 1.28
C LYS A 52 -8.43 -20.91 2.61
N LYS A 53 -7.23 -21.50 2.54
CA LYS A 53 -6.36 -21.75 3.68
C LYS A 53 -4.94 -21.37 3.33
N PHE A 54 -4.16 -21.12 4.36
CA PHE A 54 -2.73 -20.91 4.24
C PHE A 54 -2.07 -22.20 3.71
N GLU A 55 -0.86 -22.07 3.19
CA GLU A 55 -0.03 -23.19 2.76
C GLU A 55 0.29 -24.12 3.95
N PRO A 56 0.86 -25.33 3.72
CA PRO A 56 1.22 -26.25 4.80
C PRO A 56 2.07 -25.62 5.91
N LEU A 57 3.02 -24.76 5.55
CA LEU A 57 3.87 -24.03 6.50
C LEU A 57 3.16 -22.89 7.25
N GLY A 58 1.91 -22.58 6.88
CA GLY A 58 0.98 -21.76 7.64
C GLY A 58 -0.08 -22.58 8.39
N PHE A 59 0.17 -23.88 8.59
CA PHE A 59 -0.68 -24.80 9.36
C PHE A 59 -2.14 -24.84 8.91
N ARG A 60 -2.41 -24.52 7.64
CA ARG A 60 -3.75 -24.50 7.04
C ARG A 60 -4.77 -23.61 7.80
N PHE A 61 -4.33 -22.51 8.42
CA PHE A 61 -5.24 -21.48 8.94
C PHE A 61 -6.13 -20.94 7.81
N HIS A 62 -7.35 -20.53 8.14
CA HIS A 62 -8.27 -19.97 7.15
C HIS A 62 -7.73 -18.64 6.58
N GLY A 63 -7.74 -18.55 5.25
CA GLY A 63 -7.44 -17.30 4.54
C GLY A 63 -8.69 -16.51 4.20
N ASP A 64 -8.52 -15.48 3.38
CA ASP A 64 -9.56 -14.55 2.96
C ASP A 64 -10.29 -15.00 1.69
N ASN A 65 -9.77 -16.00 0.97
CA ASN A 65 -10.40 -16.57 -0.24
C ASN A 65 -10.87 -15.51 -1.26
N ARG A 66 -10.00 -14.56 -1.59
CA ARG A 66 -10.32 -13.46 -2.51
C ARG A 66 -9.11 -12.96 -3.27
N GLY A 67 -9.35 -12.28 -4.39
CA GLY A 67 -8.35 -11.49 -5.10
C GLY A 67 -8.11 -10.12 -4.46
N PHE A 68 -7.31 -9.31 -5.14
CA PHE A 68 -7.17 -7.90 -4.84
C PHE A 68 -8.50 -7.18 -5.04
N SER A 69 -8.77 -6.15 -4.24
CA SER A 69 -10.08 -5.50 -4.25
C SER A 69 -10.03 -4.02 -3.85
N LEU A 70 -10.94 -3.24 -4.43
CA LEU A 70 -11.26 -1.88 -4.00
C LEU A 70 -12.52 -1.83 -3.12
N GLU A 71 -13.12 -2.96 -2.80
CA GLU A 71 -14.28 -3.00 -1.91
C GLU A 71 -13.90 -2.65 -0.48
N GLU A 72 -14.88 -2.13 0.25
CA GLU A 72 -14.74 -1.76 1.65
C GLU A 72 -14.44 -3.00 2.51
N SER A 73 -13.34 -2.93 3.25
CA SER A 73 -13.16 -3.77 4.44
C SER A 73 -14.16 -3.35 5.51
N PHE A 74 -14.49 -4.28 6.39
CA PHE A 74 -15.43 -4.04 7.49
C PHE A 74 -14.96 -4.64 8.79
N HIS A 75 -15.37 -4.00 9.88
CA HIS A 75 -15.23 -4.52 11.23
C HIS A 75 -16.38 -4.02 12.09
N THR A 76 -16.88 -4.86 13.00
CA THR A 76 -18.07 -4.56 13.82
C THR A 76 -17.87 -3.32 14.69
N THR A 77 -16.63 -3.05 15.10
CA THR A 77 -16.26 -1.88 15.92
C THR A 77 -15.93 -0.63 15.11
N TYR A 78 -15.79 -0.71 13.78
CA TYR A 78 -15.54 0.46 12.96
C TYR A 78 -16.86 1.17 12.61
N PRO A 79 -17.12 2.39 13.11
CA PRO A 79 -18.45 2.98 13.00
C PRO A 79 -18.88 3.27 11.55
N LYS A 80 -17.94 3.62 10.67
CA LYS A 80 -18.24 3.98 9.27
C LYS A 80 -18.53 2.76 8.40
N ARG A 81 -17.91 1.60 8.67
CA ARG A 81 -17.99 0.40 7.81
C ARG A 81 -18.19 -0.86 8.65
N LYS A 82 -19.42 -1.04 9.12
CA LYS A 82 -19.84 -2.20 9.91
C LYS A 82 -20.18 -3.43 9.05
N THR A 83 -20.42 -3.21 7.76
CA THR A 83 -20.70 -4.23 6.75
C THR A 83 -19.80 -3.94 5.55
N GLY A 84 -19.30 -4.97 4.89
CA GLY A 84 -18.40 -4.79 3.74
C GLY A 84 -18.26 -6.09 2.95
N GLY A 85 -17.60 -5.97 1.80
CA GLY A 85 -17.53 -7.05 0.80
C GLY A 85 -16.31 -7.96 0.95
N VAL A 86 -15.27 -7.52 1.66
CA VAL A 86 -13.99 -8.23 1.72
C VAL A 86 -13.40 -8.29 3.12
N THR A 87 -12.77 -9.42 3.41
CA THR A 87 -12.08 -9.67 4.68
C THR A 87 -10.58 -9.36 4.56
N SER A 88 -9.91 -9.24 5.70
CA SER A 88 -8.48 -9.01 5.82
C SER A 88 -7.95 -9.59 7.11
N ARG A 89 -6.67 -9.98 7.10
CA ARG A 89 -5.93 -10.36 8.31
C ARG A 89 -5.68 -9.17 9.19
N VAL A 90 -5.29 -8.03 8.61
CA VAL A 90 -5.25 -6.72 9.27
C VAL A 90 -5.68 -5.67 8.26
N TRP A 91 -6.51 -4.73 8.67
CA TRP A 91 -6.93 -3.56 7.92
C TRP A 91 -6.65 -2.31 8.73
N HIS A 92 -5.94 -1.38 8.11
CA HIS A 92 -5.66 -0.06 8.62
C HIS A 92 -6.26 0.99 7.69
N VAL A 93 -6.93 1.98 8.27
CA VAL A 93 -7.51 3.11 7.54
C VAL A 93 -7.22 4.41 8.28
N PHE A 94 -6.90 5.46 7.53
CA PHE A 94 -6.72 6.80 8.06
C PHE A 94 -7.14 7.84 7.01
N SER A 95 -7.55 9.02 7.47
CA SER A 95 -8.18 10.04 6.63
C SER A 95 -7.41 11.37 6.66
N PRO A 96 -6.39 11.58 5.82
CA PRO A 96 -5.77 12.90 5.70
C PRO A 96 -6.76 13.94 5.19
N ASP A 97 -7.03 14.95 6.01
CA ASP A 97 -7.92 16.06 5.68
C ASP A 97 -7.15 17.29 5.21
N PHE A 98 -7.08 17.49 3.90
CA PHE A 98 -6.39 18.63 3.32
C PHE A 98 -7.11 19.96 3.52
N SER A 99 -8.36 19.96 3.99
CA SER A 99 -9.08 21.20 4.29
C SER A 99 -8.64 21.85 5.61
N ARG A 100 -7.71 21.21 6.34
CA ARG A 100 -7.17 21.71 7.61
C ARG A 100 -6.30 22.94 7.38
N GLY A 101 -6.42 23.92 8.29
CA GLY A 101 -5.75 25.21 8.16
C GLY A 101 -4.31 25.27 8.70
N SER A 102 -3.93 24.30 9.54
CA SER A 102 -2.63 24.25 10.21
C SER A 102 -2.06 22.84 10.24
N PHE A 103 -0.74 22.71 10.41
CA PHE A 103 -0.08 21.41 10.56
C PHE A 103 -0.54 20.67 11.82
N ASP A 104 -0.74 21.36 12.94
CA ASP A 104 -1.20 20.74 14.17
C ASP A 104 -2.62 20.19 14.04
N ASP A 105 -3.53 20.94 13.39
CA ASP A 105 -4.89 20.45 13.12
C ASP A 105 -4.88 19.25 12.17
N PHE A 106 -4.04 19.29 11.13
CA PHE A 106 -3.85 18.17 10.20
C PHE A 106 -3.34 16.93 10.92
N ARG A 107 -2.25 17.06 11.69
CA ARG A 107 -1.62 15.98 12.45
C ARG A 107 -2.58 15.36 13.46
N LYS A 108 -3.31 16.19 14.21
CA LYS A 108 -4.31 15.73 15.18
C LYS A 108 -5.47 15.01 14.49
N ASN A 109 -5.97 15.54 13.38
CA ASN A 109 -7.03 14.90 12.62
C ASN A 109 -6.59 13.55 12.06
N LEU A 110 -5.39 13.48 11.46
CA LEU A 110 -4.81 12.25 10.93
C LEU A 110 -4.72 11.18 12.02
N ALA A 111 -4.12 11.50 13.18
CA ALA A 111 -3.98 10.57 14.28
C ALA A 111 -5.35 10.08 14.81
N ASN A 112 -6.33 10.97 14.94
CA ASN A 112 -7.67 10.62 15.41
C ASN A 112 -8.50 9.85 14.38
N SER A 113 -8.14 9.91 13.11
CA SER A 113 -8.82 9.21 12.02
C SER A 113 -8.32 7.78 11.83
N ALA A 114 -7.13 7.46 12.35
CA ALA A 114 -6.49 6.17 12.20
C ALA A 114 -7.27 5.08 12.94
N PHE A 115 -7.47 3.96 12.27
CA PHE A 115 -8.17 2.80 12.82
C PHE A 115 -7.55 1.52 12.28
N THR A 116 -7.33 0.55 13.16
CA THR A 116 -6.84 -0.79 12.81
C THR A 116 -7.79 -1.86 13.35
N ALA A 117 -8.06 -2.88 12.54
CA ALA A 117 -8.83 -4.06 12.94
C ALA A 117 -8.48 -5.29 12.10
N SER A 118 -8.94 -6.46 12.57
CA SER A 118 -8.75 -7.76 11.91
C SER A 118 -10.10 -8.45 11.79
N ASN A 119 -10.37 -9.10 10.66
CA ASN A 119 -11.51 -10.02 10.60
C ASN A 119 -11.19 -11.31 11.36
N THR A 120 -12.23 -12.10 11.66
CA THR A 120 -12.08 -13.33 12.43
C THR A 120 -10.99 -14.24 11.86
N SER A 121 -10.06 -14.66 12.72
CA SER A 121 -9.08 -15.69 12.41
C SER A 121 -9.56 -17.03 12.93
N SER A 122 -9.25 -18.11 12.22
CA SER A 122 -9.57 -19.48 12.66
C SER A 122 -8.66 -20.47 11.95
N GLY A 123 -8.54 -21.69 12.49
CA GLY A 123 -7.71 -22.73 11.91
C GLY A 123 -8.10 -24.13 12.35
N PRO A 124 -7.33 -25.15 11.93
CA PRO A 124 -7.60 -26.54 12.29
C PRO A 124 -7.51 -26.76 13.80
N THR A 125 -8.38 -27.63 14.33
CA THR A 125 -8.51 -27.90 15.78
C THR A 125 -7.21 -28.32 16.45
N LEU A 126 -6.29 -28.98 15.73
CA LEU A 126 -5.00 -29.40 16.27
C LEU A 126 -4.09 -28.21 16.65
N PHE A 127 -4.21 -27.09 15.92
CA PHE A 127 -3.33 -25.92 16.03
C PHE A 127 -4.06 -24.65 16.48
N SER A 128 -5.35 -24.73 16.82
CA SER A 128 -6.18 -23.57 17.13
C SER A 128 -6.96 -23.72 18.44
N ASP A 129 -7.05 -22.63 19.20
CA ASP A 129 -7.94 -22.52 20.39
C ASP A 129 -9.38 -22.12 20.01
N GLY A 130 -9.73 -22.25 18.73
CA GLY A 130 -10.99 -21.78 18.15
C GLY A 130 -10.87 -20.41 17.45
N PRO A 131 -11.98 -19.91 16.91
CA PRO A 131 -11.99 -18.64 16.20
C PRO A 131 -11.69 -17.47 17.14
N GLU A 132 -10.93 -16.50 16.65
CA GLU A 132 -10.68 -15.23 17.32
C GLU A 132 -11.34 -14.08 16.54
N PRO A 133 -12.38 -13.43 17.10
CA PRO A 133 -13.12 -12.37 16.42
C PRO A 133 -12.50 -10.97 16.60
N TYR A 134 -11.47 -10.81 17.44
CA TYR A 134 -10.77 -9.53 17.65
C TYR A 134 -11.69 -8.42 18.19
N THR A 135 -12.65 -8.78 19.05
CA THR A 135 -13.55 -7.82 19.72
C THR A 135 -13.00 -7.32 21.06
N ASP A 136 -12.05 -8.06 21.66
CA ASP A 136 -11.36 -7.68 22.88
C ASP A 136 -10.14 -6.81 22.53
N ASP A 137 -10.04 -5.62 23.13
CA ASP A 137 -8.95 -4.68 22.87
C ASP A 137 -7.57 -5.29 23.17
N ALA A 138 -7.47 -6.26 24.08
CA ALA A 138 -6.20 -6.93 24.39
C ALA A 138 -5.64 -7.79 23.24
N PHE A 139 -6.47 -8.12 22.24
CA PHE A 139 -6.10 -8.99 21.12
C PHE A 139 -6.17 -8.29 19.77
N ARG A 140 -6.67 -7.05 19.72
CA ARG A 140 -6.81 -6.30 18.49
C ARG A 140 -5.45 -5.92 17.90
N PRO A 141 -5.36 -5.82 16.57
CA PRO A 141 -4.18 -5.23 15.94
C PRO A 141 -4.04 -3.76 16.31
N GLU A 142 -2.81 -3.27 16.27
CA GLU A 142 -2.48 -1.88 16.56
C GLU A 142 -2.05 -1.17 15.27
N GLY A 143 -2.11 0.15 15.27
CA GLY A 143 -1.58 0.93 14.17
C GLY A 143 -1.80 2.41 14.37
N ASN A 144 -1.01 3.21 13.65
CA ASN A 144 -1.02 4.65 13.74
C ASN A 144 -0.66 5.30 12.40
N ALA A 145 -1.03 6.56 12.26
CA ALA A 145 -0.63 7.42 11.16
C ALA A 145 -0.15 8.76 11.73
N ILE A 146 1.00 9.23 11.24
CA ILE A 146 1.68 10.43 11.72
C ILE A 146 2.05 11.30 10.51
N ALA A 147 1.86 12.60 10.64
CA ALA A 147 2.27 13.58 9.64
C ALA A 147 3.66 14.12 9.98
N SER A 148 4.58 14.09 9.02
CA SER A 148 5.90 14.73 9.11
C SER A 148 5.94 16.08 8.39
N GLU A 149 5.04 16.30 7.42
CA GLU A 149 4.90 17.56 6.71
C GLU A 149 3.43 17.86 6.45
N PHE A 150 3.05 19.13 6.60
CA PHE A 150 1.84 19.70 6.02
C PHE A 150 2.12 21.16 5.70
N SER A 151 2.16 21.50 4.42
CA SER A 151 2.55 22.83 3.98
C SER A 151 1.66 23.35 2.86
N ARG A 152 1.39 24.65 2.91
CA ARG A 152 0.71 25.42 1.86
C ARG A 152 1.67 26.50 1.41
N GLN A 153 2.55 26.19 0.47
CA GLN A 153 3.53 27.18 -0.03
C GLN A 153 2.82 28.39 -0.65
N HIS A 154 1.71 28.14 -1.34
CA HIS A 154 0.81 29.15 -1.88
C HIS A 154 -0.60 28.57 -2.05
N ASP A 155 -1.59 29.41 -2.33
CA ASP A 155 -2.99 28.98 -2.45
C ASP A 155 -3.25 27.93 -3.53
N GLY A 156 -2.40 27.86 -4.55
CA GLY A 156 -2.45 26.85 -5.60
C GLY A 156 -1.93 25.46 -5.21
N GLU A 157 -1.25 25.27 -4.08
CA GLU A 157 -0.59 24.00 -3.75
C GLU A 157 -0.75 23.63 -2.27
N GLN A 158 -1.01 22.35 -2.00
CA GLN A 158 -0.99 21.78 -0.67
C GLN A 158 -0.18 20.48 -0.67
N VAL A 159 0.77 20.35 0.25
CA VAL A 159 1.63 19.17 0.41
C VAL A 159 1.40 18.55 1.78
N ALA A 160 1.37 17.22 1.84
CA ALA A 160 1.45 16.46 3.08
C ALA A 160 2.38 15.26 2.90
N GLU A 161 3.22 15.00 3.90
CA GLU A 161 4.00 13.75 4.01
C GLU A 161 3.60 13.06 5.31
N MET A 162 3.30 11.77 5.19
CA MET A 162 2.74 10.94 6.25
C MET A 162 3.47 9.60 6.30
N THR A 163 3.61 9.08 7.50
CA THR A 163 4.04 7.71 7.75
C THR A 163 2.93 6.99 8.49
N PHE A 164 2.75 5.71 8.20
CA PHE A 164 1.84 4.87 8.97
C PHE A 164 2.50 3.53 9.26
N MET A 165 2.01 2.85 10.29
CA MET A 165 2.29 1.45 10.51
C MET A 165 1.07 0.75 11.11
N TYR A 166 0.99 -0.55 10.89
CA TYR A 166 0.12 -1.41 11.65
C TYR A 166 0.80 -2.74 11.92
N ASP A 167 0.38 -3.38 13.01
CA ASP A 167 0.76 -4.73 13.34
C ASP A 167 -0.43 -5.57 13.78
N GLY A 168 -0.31 -6.89 13.66
CA GLY A 168 -1.34 -7.80 14.15
C GLY A 168 -0.83 -9.21 14.40
N LYS A 169 -1.44 -9.88 15.38
CA LYS A 169 -1.07 -11.24 15.80
C LYS A 169 -2.22 -12.21 15.59
N ASN A 170 -1.90 -13.45 15.26
CA ASN A 170 -2.91 -14.51 15.16
C ASN A 170 -3.17 -15.18 16.52
N PHE A 171 -4.19 -14.68 17.22
CA PHE A 171 -4.60 -15.22 18.53
C PHE A 171 -5.52 -16.45 18.42
N ALA A 172 -5.95 -16.84 17.22
CA ALA A 172 -6.63 -18.12 17.01
C ALA A 172 -5.67 -19.31 17.14
N PHE A 173 -4.36 -19.09 17.10
CA PHE A 173 -3.35 -20.13 17.27
C PHE A 173 -3.28 -20.62 18.71
N ARG A 174 -3.09 -21.94 18.86
CA ARG A 174 -3.13 -22.62 20.15
C ARG A 174 -2.09 -22.06 21.13
N GLY A 175 -2.56 -21.62 22.28
CA GLY A 175 -1.75 -21.04 23.35
C GLY A 175 -1.45 -19.55 23.20
N SER A 176 -1.76 -18.92 22.07
CA SER A 176 -1.45 -17.49 21.83
C SER A 176 -2.14 -16.57 22.83
N ARG A 177 -3.43 -16.78 23.10
CA ARG A 177 -4.20 -15.94 24.03
C ARG A 177 -3.73 -16.07 25.48
N TYR A 178 -3.47 -17.30 25.90
CA TYR A 178 -2.93 -17.58 27.23
C TYR A 178 -1.57 -16.92 27.39
N SER A 179 -0.65 -17.17 26.44
CA SER A 179 0.69 -16.58 26.46
C SER A 179 0.65 -15.05 26.51
N GLN A 180 -0.23 -14.41 25.73
CA GLN A 180 -0.36 -12.95 25.71
C GLN A 180 -0.81 -12.39 27.06
N ARG A 181 -1.74 -13.07 27.75
CA ARG A 181 -2.24 -12.64 29.05
C ARG A 181 -1.23 -12.83 30.18
N GLU A 182 -0.48 -13.93 30.14
CA GLU A 182 0.47 -14.26 31.22
C GLU A 182 1.83 -13.59 31.05
N THR A 183 2.30 -13.41 29.82
CA THR A 183 3.68 -12.97 29.53
C THR A 183 3.79 -11.68 28.72
N GLY A 184 2.67 -11.18 28.17
CA GLY A 184 2.66 -10.05 27.23
C GLY A 184 3.14 -10.42 25.81
N HIS A 185 3.52 -11.68 25.58
CA HIS A 185 4.01 -12.19 24.30
C HIS A 185 3.17 -13.37 23.80
N THR A 186 3.14 -13.59 22.48
CA THR A 186 2.43 -14.68 21.82
C THR A 186 3.42 -15.61 21.11
N VAL A 187 3.00 -16.87 20.88
CA VAL A 187 3.79 -17.86 20.14
C VAL A 187 3.81 -17.63 18.63
N VAL A 188 2.88 -16.81 18.12
CA VAL A 188 2.84 -16.39 16.71
C VAL A 188 3.46 -15.00 16.59
N PRO A 189 4.46 -14.79 15.72
CA PRO A 189 5.01 -13.47 15.47
C PRO A 189 3.95 -12.46 15.03
N SER A 190 4.27 -11.18 15.22
CA SER A 190 3.49 -10.10 14.60
C SER A 190 3.62 -10.16 13.08
N LEU A 191 2.56 -9.72 12.41
CA LEU A 191 2.60 -9.24 11.04
C LEU A 191 2.79 -7.73 11.12
N ASP A 192 3.87 -7.21 10.55
CA ASP A 192 4.23 -5.79 10.61
C ASP A 192 4.21 -5.15 9.21
N VAL A 193 3.57 -3.98 9.07
CA VAL A 193 3.57 -3.20 7.83
C VAL A 193 3.80 -1.73 8.13
N HIS A 194 4.68 -1.12 7.35
CA HIS A 194 5.04 0.29 7.40
C HIS A 194 4.76 0.93 6.04
N GLY A 195 4.47 2.22 6.04
CA GLY A 195 4.43 2.94 4.80
C GLY A 195 4.68 4.42 4.93
N ARG A 196 5.07 5.00 3.81
CA ARG A 196 5.28 6.43 3.61
C ARG A 196 4.43 6.89 2.44
N VAL A 197 3.68 7.95 2.65
CA VAL A 197 2.79 8.54 1.64
C VAL A 197 3.04 10.04 1.61
N ARG A 198 3.41 10.55 0.44
CA ARG A 198 3.47 11.98 0.17
C ARG A 198 2.43 12.34 -0.88
N ILE A 199 1.57 13.28 -0.54
CA ILE A 199 0.52 13.79 -1.43
C ILE A 199 0.79 15.27 -1.68
N MET A 200 0.73 15.68 -2.94
CA MET A 200 0.79 17.07 -3.37
C MET A 200 -0.41 17.37 -4.26
N ILE A 201 -1.23 18.33 -3.85
CA ILE A 201 -2.42 18.77 -4.58
C ILE A 201 -2.10 20.08 -5.28
N GLU A 202 -2.01 20.04 -6.60
CA GLU A 202 -1.92 21.22 -7.48
C GLU A 202 -3.33 21.66 -7.87
N ARG A 203 -3.81 22.73 -7.24
CA ARG A 203 -5.21 23.17 -7.26
C ARG A 203 -5.56 23.99 -8.49
N VAL A 204 -4.60 24.63 -9.16
CA VAL A 204 -4.85 25.39 -10.39
C VAL A 204 -4.93 24.46 -11.58
N ARG A 205 -3.96 23.55 -11.69
CA ARG A 205 -3.90 22.60 -12.81
C ARG A 205 -4.77 21.36 -12.59
N LYS A 206 -5.28 21.18 -11.36
CA LYS A 206 -6.23 20.15 -10.93
C LYS A 206 -5.66 18.74 -11.01
N TRP A 207 -4.56 18.49 -10.30
CA TRP A 207 -4.00 17.14 -10.15
C TRP A 207 -3.49 16.89 -8.74
N MET A 208 -3.41 15.61 -8.39
CA MET A 208 -2.78 15.10 -7.19
C MET A 208 -1.58 14.22 -7.59
N ASP A 209 -0.40 14.55 -7.07
CA ASP A 209 0.74 13.65 -7.07
C ASP A 209 0.73 12.83 -5.79
N ILE A 210 0.88 11.51 -5.94
CA ILE A 210 0.95 10.55 -4.85
C ILE A 210 2.25 9.77 -4.99
N VAL A 211 3.11 9.87 -3.98
CA VAL A 211 4.31 9.06 -3.82
C VAL A 211 4.04 8.11 -2.67
N VAL A 212 4.11 6.81 -2.92
CA VAL A 212 3.84 5.77 -1.92
C VAL A 212 4.96 4.74 -1.91
N LEU A 213 5.37 4.37 -0.71
CA LEU A 213 6.26 3.25 -0.43
C LEU A 213 5.66 2.47 0.73
N ILE A 214 5.45 1.16 0.54
CA ILE A 214 5.05 0.24 1.60
C ILE A 214 6.12 -0.84 1.73
N ASP A 215 6.50 -1.11 2.97
CA ASP A 215 7.44 -2.14 3.37
C ASP A 215 6.96 -2.84 4.64
N GLY A 216 7.57 -3.97 4.99
CA GLY A 216 7.25 -4.70 6.22
C GLY A 216 7.52 -6.18 6.07
N ASP A 217 6.60 -7.00 6.58
CA ASP A 217 6.70 -8.44 6.44
C ASP A 217 6.40 -8.92 5.02
N GLY A 218 7.13 -9.96 4.62
CA GLY A 218 6.96 -10.53 3.29
C GLY A 218 5.61 -11.23 3.08
N PHE A 219 4.91 -11.55 4.18
CA PHE A 219 3.71 -12.37 4.21
C PHE A 219 2.65 -11.71 5.11
N PRO A 220 1.35 -11.73 4.74
CA PRO A 220 0.74 -12.30 3.55
C PRO A 220 0.73 -11.26 2.40
N ASN A 221 -0.29 -11.27 1.52
CA ASN A 221 -0.42 -10.23 0.49
C ASN A 221 -0.78 -8.90 1.16
N CYS A 222 -0.35 -7.79 0.56
CA CYS A 222 -0.69 -6.45 1.01
C CYS A 222 -1.28 -5.65 -0.15
N GLU A 223 -2.30 -4.85 0.10
CA GLU A 223 -2.86 -3.91 -0.87
C GLU A 223 -3.19 -2.59 -0.23
N ALA A 224 -3.09 -1.51 -1.00
CA ALA A 224 -3.49 -0.19 -0.58
C ALA A 224 -4.27 0.54 -1.65
N PHE A 225 -5.24 1.35 -1.24
CA PHE A 225 -5.98 2.25 -2.12
C PHE A 225 -6.38 3.52 -1.38
N ILE A 226 -6.60 4.58 -2.14
CA ILE A 226 -7.12 5.86 -1.66
C ILE A 226 -8.51 6.09 -2.22
N GLU A 227 -9.40 6.64 -1.39
CA GLU A 227 -10.79 6.93 -1.71
C GLU A 227 -11.08 8.43 -1.51
N ASP A 228 -11.77 9.03 -2.47
CA ASP A 228 -12.23 10.42 -2.38
C ASP A 228 -13.60 10.54 -1.70
N PRO A 229 -14.06 11.76 -1.36
CA PRO A 229 -15.38 11.96 -0.74
C PRO A 229 -16.59 11.51 -1.58
N ALA A 230 -16.43 11.36 -2.90
CA ALA A 230 -17.46 10.87 -3.79
C ALA A 230 -17.45 9.32 -3.92
N GLY A 231 -16.56 8.63 -3.19
CA GLY A 231 -16.42 7.18 -3.21
C GLY A 231 -15.65 6.64 -4.41
N ASN A 232 -15.00 7.51 -5.21
CA ASN A 232 -14.09 7.04 -6.23
C ASN A 232 -12.80 6.53 -5.59
N LYS A 233 -12.25 5.45 -6.16
CA LYS A 233 -11.10 4.76 -5.60
C LYS A 233 -9.95 4.67 -6.60
N LEU A 234 -8.73 4.66 -6.09
CA LEU A 234 -7.49 4.50 -6.83
C LEU A 234 -6.56 3.56 -6.06
N PHE A 235 -6.11 2.48 -6.68
CA PHE A 235 -5.07 1.63 -6.08
C PHE A 235 -3.78 2.44 -5.90
N LEU A 236 -3.19 2.32 -4.71
CA LEU A 236 -1.85 2.81 -4.41
C LEU A 236 -0.80 1.74 -4.73
N GLY A 237 -1.18 0.46 -4.71
CA GLY A 237 -0.35 -0.67 -5.10
C GLY A 237 -0.80 -2.00 -4.49
N THR A 238 -0.13 -3.07 -4.91
CA THR A 238 -0.40 -4.45 -4.48
C THR A 238 0.91 -5.23 -4.35
N HIS A 239 0.98 -6.09 -3.34
CA HIS A 239 2.06 -7.01 -3.07
C HIS A 239 1.51 -8.43 -3.01
N VAL A 240 2.22 -9.35 -3.64
CA VAL A 240 1.97 -10.77 -3.49
C VAL A 240 3.04 -11.32 -2.57
N ARG A 241 2.59 -12.04 -1.56
CA ARG A 241 3.44 -12.56 -0.50
C ARG A 241 4.68 -13.28 -1.01
N ILE A 242 5.75 -13.13 -0.25
CA ILE A 242 7.02 -13.82 -0.40
C ILE A 242 7.26 -14.66 0.85
N GLY A 243 7.85 -15.84 0.66
CA GLY A 243 8.09 -16.84 1.69
C GLY A 243 6.82 -17.45 2.26
N THR A 244 6.86 -17.75 3.56
CA THR A 244 5.79 -18.43 4.31
C THR A 244 5.64 -17.78 5.68
N PRO A 245 4.49 -17.93 6.37
CA PRO A 245 4.31 -17.29 7.68
C PRO A 245 5.35 -17.76 8.71
N ALA A 246 5.80 -19.02 8.63
CA ALA A 246 6.82 -19.58 9.50
C ALA A 246 8.22 -18.94 9.33
N THR A 247 8.48 -18.24 8.23
CA THR A 247 9.82 -17.70 7.91
C THR A 247 9.83 -16.19 7.73
N HIS A 248 8.68 -15.59 7.37
CA HIS A 248 8.60 -14.19 6.89
C HIS A 248 7.74 -13.27 7.76
N LEU A 249 7.26 -13.75 8.92
CA LEU A 249 6.64 -12.94 9.97
C LEU A 249 7.60 -12.68 11.15
N PHE A 250 8.74 -13.37 11.22
CA PHE A 250 9.65 -13.22 12.35
C PHE A 250 10.44 -11.92 12.25
N GLY A 251 10.08 -10.97 13.11
CA GLY A 251 10.76 -9.69 13.32
C GLY A 251 10.44 -8.65 12.26
N ASP A 252 10.78 -7.40 12.55
CA ASP A 252 10.53 -6.27 11.64
C ASP A 252 11.59 -6.22 10.53
N ASN A 253 11.22 -6.76 9.38
CA ASN A 253 12.16 -7.03 8.30
C ASN A 253 12.21 -5.93 7.22
N HIS A 254 11.32 -4.92 7.28
CA HIS A 254 11.25 -3.80 6.33
C HIS A 254 11.44 -4.21 4.86
N ARG A 255 10.83 -5.33 4.45
CA ARG A 255 10.93 -5.81 3.08
C ARG A 255 10.07 -4.92 2.21
N ILE A 256 10.65 -4.35 1.15
CA ILE A 256 9.89 -3.57 0.18
C ILE A 256 8.75 -4.45 -0.36
N MET A 257 7.53 -3.94 -0.33
CA MET A 257 6.35 -4.60 -0.89
C MET A 257 6.02 -3.98 -2.25
N PHE A 258 5.79 -2.67 -2.26
CA PHE A 258 5.62 -1.90 -3.49
C PHE A 258 5.92 -0.42 -3.28
N ALA A 259 6.26 0.24 -4.38
CA ALA A 259 6.75 1.61 -4.41
C ALA A 259 6.32 2.30 -5.71
N HIS A 260 5.39 3.26 -5.63
CA HIS A 260 4.77 3.87 -6.81
C HIS A 260 4.78 5.39 -6.75
N VAL A 261 4.84 6.02 -7.93
CA VAL A 261 4.70 7.46 -8.11
C VAL A 261 3.69 7.70 -9.21
N MET A 262 2.58 8.32 -8.84
CA MET A 262 1.45 8.53 -9.72
C MET A 262 0.92 9.96 -9.63
N ARG A 263 0.38 10.46 -10.74
CA ARG A 263 -0.41 11.68 -10.81
C ARG A 263 -1.81 11.31 -11.25
N VAL A 264 -2.82 11.83 -10.57
CA VAL A 264 -4.23 11.65 -10.96
C VAL A 264 -4.88 13.02 -11.14
N GLU A 265 -5.71 13.15 -12.18
CA GLU A 265 -6.55 14.33 -12.41
C GLU A 265 -7.54 14.52 -11.25
N LEU A 266 -7.86 15.76 -10.93
CA LEU A 266 -8.87 16.13 -9.93
C LEU A 266 -10.01 16.93 -10.57
N THR A 267 -11.22 16.75 -10.05
CA THR A 267 -12.33 17.66 -10.30
C THR A 267 -12.22 18.90 -9.43
N ALA A 268 -13.00 19.95 -9.74
CA ALA A 268 -13.06 21.15 -8.91
C ALA A 268 -13.51 20.85 -7.46
N ASP A 269 -14.30 19.80 -7.25
CA ASP A 269 -14.79 19.38 -5.93
C ASP A 269 -13.76 18.59 -5.11
N GLY A 270 -12.57 18.31 -5.66
CA GLY A 270 -11.55 17.50 -4.99
C GLY A 270 -11.73 16.00 -5.17
N ASN A 271 -12.49 15.56 -6.17
CA ASN A 271 -12.69 14.15 -6.48
C ASN A 271 -11.72 13.69 -7.58
N PHE A 272 -11.42 12.39 -7.64
CA PHE A 272 -10.57 11.82 -8.68
C PHE A 272 -11.24 11.89 -10.06
N GLY A 273 -10.52 12.46 -11.01
CA GLY A 273 -10.82 12.41 -12.44
C GLY A 273 -10.47 11.07 -13.08
N SER A 274 -10.44 11.07 -14.42
CA SER A 274 -10.23 9.85 -15.21
C SER A 274 -8.76 9.64 -15.60
N LYS A 275 -8.04 10.74 -15.85
CA LYS A 275 -6.66 10.69 -16.35
C LYS A 275 -5.67 10.41 -15.23
N MET A 276 -4.66 9.62 -15.58
CA MET A 276 -3.59 9.25 -14.68
C MET A 276 -2.26 9.25 -15.44
N TRP A 277 -1.19 9.54 -14.72
CA TRP A 277 0.19 9.38 -15.19
C TRP A 277 0.94 8.57 -14.17
N LEU A 278 1.72 7.62 -14.65
CA LEU A 278 2.62 6.82 -13.82
C LEU A 278 4.04 7.30 -14.09
N PHE A 279 4.78 7.62 -13.04
CA PHE A 279 6.17 8.07 -13.12
C PHE A 279 7.14 6.98 -12.72
N ALA A 280 6.74 6.13 -11.77
CA ALA A 280 7.50 4.97 -11.36
C ALA A 280 6.56 3.89 -10.83
N GLN A 281 6.86 2.63 -11.19
CA GLN A 281 6.24 1.44 -10.62
C GLN A 281 7.36 0.45 -10.28
N ALA A 282 7.57 0.22 -8.99
CA ALA A 282 8.48 -0.79 -8.49
C ALA A 282 7.76 -1.74 -7.53
N LEU A 283 8.06 -3.02 -7.66
CA LEU A 283 7.58 -4.09 -6.79
C LEU A 283 8.78 -4.72 -6.09
N GLY A 284 8.59 -5.03 -4.81
CA GLY A 284 9.58 -5.76 -4.05
C GLY A 284 9.60 -7.22 -4.43
N GLY A 285 10.74 -7.66 -4.92
CA GLY A 285 11.00 -9.02 -5.29
C GLY A 285 10.39 -9.47 -6.62
N THR A 286 11.03 -10.47 -7.23
CA THR A 286 10.62 -11.04 -8.52
C THR A 286 9.61 -12.17 -8.31
N PRO A 287 8.65 -12.36 -9.25
CA PRO A 287 7.66 -13.43 -9.13
C PRO A 287 8.29 -14.82 -9.09
N ASP A 288 9.31 -15.09 -9.90
CA ASP A 288 9.91 -16.42 -10.09
C ASP A 288 10.57 -17.01 -8.84
N ARG A 289 10.64 -16.23 -7.75
CA ARG A 289 11.35 -16.57 -6.51
C ARG A 289 10.57 -16.31 -5.24
N ARG A 290 9.25 -16.13 -5.31
CA ARG A 290 8.44 -15.81 -4.12
C ARG A 290 8.49 -16.88 -3.03
N GLU A 291 8.98 -18.09 -3.29
CA GLU A 291 9.17 -19.14 -2.27
C GLU A 291 10.56 -19.15 -1.65
N ASP A 292 11.56 -18.73 -2.42
CA ASP A 292 12.98 -18.80 -2.06
C ASP A 292 13.45 -17.53 -1.33
N TYR A 293 12.54 -16.62 -0.94
CA TYR A 293 12.96 -15.36 -0.34
C TYR A 293 13.73 -15.63 0.96
N PRO A 294 14.87 -14.95 1.15
CA PRO A 294 15.72 -15.23 2.29
C PRO A 294 15.06 -14.73 3.59
N ALA A 295 15.50 -15.22 4.74
CA ALA A 295 15.34 -14.46 5.98
C ALA A 295 16.37 -13.32 6.00
N LYS A 296 16.13 -12.24 6.77
CA LYS A 296 16.99 -11.02 6.83
C LYS A 296 18.50 -11.29 7.08
N ALA A 297 18.88 -12.48 7.53
CA ALA A 297 20.26 -12.90 7.78
C ALA A 297 21.01 -13.42 6.53
N ASP A 298 20.35 -13.58 5.40
CA ASP A 298 20.97 -14.14 4.19
C ASP A 298 21.77 -13.09 3.39
N ILE A 299 22.82 -13.55 2.73
CA ILE A 299 23.90 -12.71 2.21
C ILE A 299 23.43 -11.90 0.99
N LYS A 300 23.51 -10.57 1.08
CA LYS A 300 23.32 -9.66 -0.06
C LYS A 300 24.45 -9.84 -1.06
N THR A 301 24.20 -10.42 -2.23
CA THR A 301 25.15 -10.35 -3.34
C THR A 301 25.04 -9.02 -4.08
N PRO A 302 26.12 -8.53 -4.72
CA PRO A 302 26.04 -7.35 -5.58
C PRO A 302 24.98 -7.48 -6.69
N ALA A 303 24.43 -6.35 -7.14
CA ALA A 303 23.50 -6.32 -8.27
C ALA A 303 24.17 -6.89 -9.53
N GLY A 304 23.49 -7.80 -10.23
CA GLY A 304 24.00 -8.46 -11.44
C GLY A 304 24.86 -9.72 -11.18
N SER A 305 25.00 -10.17 -9.93
CA SER A 305 25.59 -11.47 -9.63
C SER A 305 24.76 -12.63 -10.20
N GLU A 306 25.44 -13.71 -10.60
CA GLU A 306 24.79 -14.93 -11.10
C GLU A 306 23.93 -15.57 -9.99
N THR A 307 22.68 -15.85 -10.31
CA THR A 307 21.72 -16.44 -9.39
C THR A 307 21.98 -17.93 -9.22
N VAL A 308 22.16 -18.38 -7.98
CA VAL A 308 22.32 -19.80 -7.65
C VAL A 308 21.13 -20.24 -6.78
N ARG A 309 20.40 -21.29 -7.18
CA ARG A 309 19.41 -21.96 -6.32
C ARG A 309 20.12 -23.00 -5.45
N MET A 310 19.68 -23.21 -4.21
CA MET A 310 20.05 -24.43 -3.50
C MET A 310 19.49 -25.71 -4.15
N SER A 311 18.43 -25.59 -4.95
CA SER A 311 17.92 -26.68 -5.80
C SER A 311 18.71 -26.88 -7.09
N ASP A 312 19.68 -26.01 -7.41
CA ASP A 312 20.60 -26.24 -8.50
C ASP A 312 21.63 -27.25 -8.02
N ALA A 313 21.47 -28.50 -8.47
CA ALA A 313 22.33 -29.63 -8.09
C ALA A 313 23.85 -29.35 -8.28
N SER A 314 24.21 -28.35 -9.11
CA SER A 314 25.59 -27.90 -9.31
C SER A 314 26.22 -27.18 -8.12
N ALA A 315 25.44 -26.70 -7.14
CA ALA A 315 25.93 -25.96 -5.98
C ALA A 315 26.32 -26.85 -4.78
N TYR A 316 25.98 -28.14 -4.82
CA TYR A 316 26.31 -29.10 -3.75
C TYR A 316 27.08 -30.31 -4.32
N PRO A 317 28.35 -30.53 -3.94
CA PRO A 317 29.12 -31.71 -4.35
C PRO A 317 28.71 -32.99 -3.58
N MET A 318 27.45 -33.12 -3.16
CA MET A 318 26.97 -34.15 -2.23
C MET A 318 25.88 -35.06 -2.81
N GLY A 319 26.00 -35.50 -4.08
CA GLY A 319 25.25 -36.65 -4.64
C GLY A 319 23.72 -36.68 -4.46
N ASP A 320 23.13 -37.88 -4.45
CA ASP A 320 21.67 -38.15 -4.41
C ASP A 320 20.99 -37.93 -3.02
N ALA A 321 21.58 -37.12 -2.14
CA ALA A 321 20.95 -36.83 -0.85
C ALA A 321 19.75 -35.88 -1.02
N PRO A 322 18.63 -36.08 -0.28
CA PRO A 322 17.52 -35.14 -0.31
C PRO A 322 17.99 -33.75 0.14
N PRO A 323 17.45 -32.66 -0.45
CA PRO A 323 17.85 -31.30 -0.09
C PRO A 323 17.59 -31.07 1.41
N PRO A 324 18.53 -30.43 2.14
CA PRO A 324 18.36 -30.20 3.57
C PRO A 324 17.16 -29.29 3.84
N ILE A 325 16.53 -29.48 5.00
CA ILE A 325 15.56 -28.51 5.55
C ILE A 325 16.35 -27.24 5.85
N ILE A 326 16.16 -26.20 5.02
CA ILE A 326 16.86 -24.93 5.16
C ILE A 326 16.23 -24.17 6.33
N LEU A 327 17.01 -23.98 7.40
CA LEU A 327 16.64 -23.11 8.51
C LEU A 327 16.86 -21.65 8.11
N PRO A 328 16.09 -20.69 8.67
CA PRO A 328 16.29 -19.26 8.39
C PRO A 328 17.75 -18.82 8.60
N GLY A 329 18.40 -18.24 7.58
CA GLY A 329 19.75 -17.68 7.67
C GLY A 329 20.90 -18.56 7.14
N MET A 330 20.63 -19.53 6.27
CA MET A 330 21.65 -20.45 5.73
C MET A 330 21.98 -20.24 4.24
N ASP A 331 21.43 -19.24 3.56
CA ASP A 331 21.53 -19.13 2.11
C ASP A 331 22.30 -17.91 1.59
N LEU A 332 23.03 -18.13 0.50
CA LEU A 332 23.51 -17.11 -0.44
C LEU A 332 22.56 -17.10 -1.63
N VAL A 333 21.56 -16.22 -1.62
CA VAL A 333 20.68 -16.05 -2.79
C VAL A 333 21.01 -14.75 -3.50
N ALA A 334 21.49 -14.88 -4.75
CA ALA A 334 21.65 -13.76 -5.67
C ALA A 334 20.37 -13.57 -6.48
N TRP A 335 19.83 -12.36 -6.47
CA TRP A 335 18.51 -12.05 -7.03
C TRP A 335 18.64 -11.31 -8.36
N PRO A 336 17.92 -11.73 -9.43
CA PRO A 336 17.83 -10.96 -10.67
C PRO A 336 16.89 -9.78 -10.45
N ALA A 337 17.28 -8.85 -9.59
CA ALA A 337 16.57 -7.62 -9.33
C ALA A 337 17.11 -6.51 -10.25
N ASP A 338 16.19 -5.67 -10.72
CA ASP A 338 16.53 -4.40 -11.31
C ASP A 338 17.24 -3.50 -10.29
N PRO A 339 18.25 -2.73 -10.72
CA PRO A 339 18.89 -1.78 -9.83
C PRO A 339 17.94 -0.64 -9.49
N ILE A 340 17.95 -0.18 -8.23
CA ILE A 340 17.13 0.95 -7.76
C ILE A 340 17.30 2.23 -8.58
N ALA A 341 18.40 2.36 -9.32
CA ALA A 341 18.65 3.48 -10.23
C ALA A 341 17.64 3.58 -11.39
N LYS A 342 16.96 2.47 -11.75
CA LYS A 342 15.87 2.47 -12.74
C LYS A 342 14.58 3.10 -12.21
N ILE A 343 14.42 3.24 -10.88
CA ILE A 343 13.24 3.90 -10.31
C ILE A 343 13.17 5.34 -10.81
N GLY A 344 12.10 5.60 -11.58
CA GLY A 344 11.85 6.88 -12.18
C GLY A 344 12.92 7.30 -13.17
N ASP A 345 13.53 6.41 -13.94
CA ASP A 345 14.35 6.84 -15.09
C ASP A 345 13.51 7.40 -16.26
N GLY A 346 12.18 7.27 -16.19
CA GLY A 346 11.22 7.77 -17.18
C GLY A 346 11.01 6.83 -18.37
N VAL A 347 11.66 5.66 -18.40
CA VAL A 347 11.60 4.69 -19.50
C VAL A 347 11.38 3.24 -19.04
N SER A 348 11.87 2.87 -17.85
CA SER A 348 11.77 1.53 -17.27
C SER A 348 10.44 1.33 -16.53
N GLY A 349 9.98 0.07 -16.45
CA GLY A 349 8.86 -0.31 -15.59
C GLY A 349 7.46 -0.21 -16.22
N GLY A 350 7.26 0.71 -17.15
CA GLY A 350 5.97 0.91 -17.83
C GLY A 350 4.74 0.83 -16.90
N PHE A 351 3.59 0.52 -17.48
CA PHE A 351 2.37 0.22 -16.71
C PHE A 351 2.20 -1.29 -16.45
N GLU A 352 2.51 -2.12 -17.45
CA GLU A 352 2.30 -3.58 -17.37
C GLU A 352 3.58 -4.38 -17.08
N VAL A 353 4.75 -3.72 -16.98
CA VAL A 353 6.06 -4.39 -16.84
C VAL A 353 6.85 -3.80 -15.67
N PRO A 354 6.31 -3.88 -14.44
CA PRO A 354 6.89 -3.21 -13.27
C PRO A 354 8.38 -3.53 -13.10
N ILE A 355 9.11 -2.58 -12.52
CA ILE A 355 10.50 -2.81 -12.11
C ILE A 355 10.46 -3.73 -10.89
N HIS A 356 11.22 -4.82 -10.91
CA HIS A 356 11.35 -5.70 -9.75
C HIS A 356 12.67 -5.43 -9.04
N ILE A 357 12.62 -4.77 -7.89
CA ILE A 357 13.81 -4.46 -7.09
C ILE A 357 13.99 -5.50 -5.98
N SER A 358 15.18 -5.53 -5.36
CA SER A 358 15.37 -6.38 -4.19
C SER A 358 14.38 -5.97 -3.09
N ALA A 359 13.82 -6.95 -2.39
CA ALA A 359 12.99 -6.67 -1.22
C ALA A 359 13.81 -6.07 -0.06
N TYR A 360 15.15 -6.17 -0.09
CA TYR A 360 16.07 -5.71 0.97
C TYR A 360 16.83 -4.44 0.64
N GLU A 361 16.32 -3.67 -0.32
CA GLU A 361 16.86 -2.36 -0.63
C GLU A 361 16.77 -1.41 0.57
N ASP A 362 17.64 -0.40 0.57
CA ASP A 362 17.54 0.66 1.58
C ASP A 362 16.27 1.47 1.36
N VAL A 363 15.33 1.37 2.30
CA VAL A 363 14.02 2.05 2.28
C VAL A 363 14.19 3.57 2.07
N GLY A 364 15.22 4.17 2.65
CA GLY A 364 15.53 5.59 2.50
C GLY A 364 15.96 5.97 1.09
N GLN A 365 16.81 5.17 0.46
CA GLN A 365 17.23 5.35 -0.94
C GLN A 365 16.08 5.15 -1.91
N VAL A 366 15.25 4.11 -1.70
CA VAL A 366 14.04 3.90 -2.50
C VAL A 366 13.11 5.11 -2.37
N TRP A 367 12.83 5.57 -1.15
CA TRP A 367 12.01 6.77 -0.90
C TRP A 367 12.55 8.00 -1.63
N GLN A 368 13.85 8.25 -1.54
CA GLN A 368 14.48 9.39 -2.22
C GLN A 368 14.31 9.31 -3.74
N ARG A 369 14.52 8.13 -4.35
CA ARG A 369 14.34 7.91 -5.79
C ARG A 369 12.90 8.15 -6.23
N LEU A 370 11.92 7.69 -5.45
CA LEU A 370 10.51 7.95 -5.74
C LEU A 370 10.19 9.45 -5.72
N ARG A 371 10.67 10.19 -4.71
CA ARG A 371 10.48 11.65 -4.64
C ARG A 371 11.12 12.40 -5.80
N ASP A 372 12.23 11.92 -6.33
CA ASP A 372 12.87 12.53 -7.50
C ASP A 372 12.18 12.16 -8.83
N SER A 373 11.37 11.10 -8.85
CA SER A 373 10.69 10.61 -10.06
C SER A 373 9.63 11.58 -10.59
N VAL A 374 8.95 12.34 -9.73
CA VAL A 374 7.95 13.35 -10.15
C VAL A 374 8.55 14.49 -10.98
N LYS A 375 9.88 14.68 -10.91
CA LYS A 375 10.61 15.73 -11.65
C LYS A 375 10.91 15.31 -13.09
N LYS A 376 10.63 14.06 -13.44
CA LYS A 376 10.91 13.50 -14.77
C LYS A 376 9.60 13.28 -15.52
N PRO A 377 9.65 13.10 -16.86
CA PRO A 377 8.46 12.73 -17.62
C PRO A 377 7.87 11.41 -17.11
N PRO A 378 6.53 11.25 -17.13
CA PRO A 378 5.91 9.99 -16.75
C PRO A 378 6.21 8.88 -17.77
N VAL A 379 6.31 7.64 -17.27
CA VAL A 379 6.47 6.43 -18.10
C VAL A 379 5.21 6.12 -18.91
N THR A 380 4.05 6.67 -18.51
CA THR A 380 2.81 6.61 -19.27
C THR A 380 2.26 8.00 -19.58
N ARG A 381 1.69 8.17 -20.79
CA ARG A 381 1.08 9.45 -21.22
C ARG A 381 -0.45 9.41 -21.35
N ALA A 382 -1.04 8.23 -21.41
CA ALA A 382 -2.47 8.02 -21.67
C ALA A 382 -3.11 6.98 -20.74
N LEU A 383 -2.56 6.81 -19.52
CA LEU A 383 -3.14 5.89 -18.55
C LEU A 383 -4.42 6.49 -17.95
N THR A 384 -5.38 5.63 -17.62
CA THR A 384 -6.60 6.02 -16.93
C THR A 384 -6.64 5.38 -15.55
N ARG A 385 -7.35 6.03 -14.61
CA ARG A 385 -7.61 5.47 -13.27
C ARG A 385 -8.25 4.09 -13.36
N SER A 386 -9.20 3.91 -14.27
CA SER A 386 -9.87 2.62 -14.45
C SER A 386 -8.93 1.54 -14.99
N ALA A 387 -8.08 1.86 -15.97
CA ALA A 387 -7.10 0.90 -16.47
C ALA A 387 -6.11 0.50 -15.36
N TRP A 388 -5.61 1.46 -14.58
CA TRP A 388 -4.74 1.19 -13.44
C TRP A 388 -5.41 0.29 -12.39
N ASN A 389 -6.65 0.61 -12.05
CA ASN A 389 -7.41 -0.20 -11.11
C ASN A 389 -7.66 -1.61 -11.66
N ASP A 390 -8.06 -1.73 -12.93
CA ASP A 390 -8.26 -3.01 -13.61
C ASP A 390 -7.00 -3.87 -13.57
N TYR A 391 -5.81 -3.30 -13.80
CA TYR A 391 -4.56 -4.05 -13.73
C TYR A 391 -4.33 -4.67 -12.35
N HIS A 392 -4.56 -3.92 -11.28
CA HIS A 392 -4.39 -4.44 -9.91
C HIS A 392 -5.49 -5.43 -9.51
N LEU A 393 -6.76 -5.17 -9.87
CA LEU A 393 -7.88 -6.07 -9.59
C LEU A 393 -7.66 -7.45 -10.21
N HIS A 394 -7.05 -7.49 -11.40
CA HIS A 394 -6.89 -8.73 -12.15
C HIS A 394 -5.49 -9.32 -12.12
N ARG A 395 -4.62 -8.81 -11.24
CA ARG A 395 -3.32 -9.43 -10.98
C ARG A 395 -3.53 -10.73 -10.21
N ASP A 396 -2.84 -11.79 -10.63
CA ASP A 396 -2.86 -13.08 -9.93
C ASP A 396 -2.28 -12.91 -8.51
N PRO A 397 -3.08 -13.11 -7.45
CA PRO A 397 -2.63 -12.92 -6.08
C PRO A 397 -1.72 -14.07 -5.58
N ASN A 398 -1.51 -15.10 -6.39
CA ASN A 398 -0.57 -16.20 -6.19
C ASN A 398 0.50 -16.26 -7.28
N ASP A 399 0.65 -15.22 -8.09
CA ASP A 399 1.68 -15.17 -9.13
C ASP A 399 3.05 -15.60 -8.56
N GLY A 400 3.83 -16.37 -9.32
CA GLY A 400 5.15 -16.80 -8.86
C GLY A 400 5.21 -17.75 -7.65
N ARG A 401 4.06 -18.24 -7.15
CA ARG A 401 3.98 -19.25 -6.08
C ARG A 401 3.82 -20.65 -6.67
N SER A 402 4.30 -21.67 -5.96
CA SER A 402 3.95 -23.06 -6.27
C SER A 402 2.46 -23.26 -6.03
N LYS A 403 1.85 -24.09 -6.90
CA LYS A 403 0.43 -24.41 -6.79
C LYS A 403 0.14 -25.17 -5.50
N ASP A 404 -0.96 -24.80 -4.86
CA ASP A 404 -1.51 -25.50 -3.69
C ASP A 404 -2.99 -25.85 -3.93
N SER A 405 -3.46 -26.94 -3.32
CA SER A 405 -4.86 -27.36 -3.45
C SER A 405 -5.89 -26.38 -2.89
N GLU A 406 -5.45 -25.47 -2.02
CA GLU A 406 -6.28 -24.43 -1.39
C GLU A 406 -6.20 -23.10 -2.15
N ASP A 407 -5.54 -23.08 -3.31
CA ASP A 407 -5.40 -21.89 -4.14
C ASP A 407 -6.73 -21.24 -4.49
N LEU A 408 -6.70 -19.92 -4.54
CA LEU A 408 -7.83 -19.10 -4.96
C LEU A 408 -8.29 -19.51 -6.36
N ASP A 409 -9.61 -19.65 -6.52
CA ASP A 409 -10.21 -19.89 -7.83
C ASP A 409 -9.88 -18.75 -8.79
N ALA A 410 -9.35 -19.10 -9.95
CA ALA A 410 -8.93 -18.11 -10.94
C ALA A 410 -10.07 -17.19 -11.42
N SER A 411 -11.32 -17.62 -11.34
CA SER A 411 -12.49 -16.79 -11.68
C SER A 411 -12.73 -15.61 -10.73
N LEU A 412 -12.09 -15.61 -9.55
CA LEU A 412 -12.18 -14.53 -8.56
C LEU A 412 -11.18 -13.40 -8.80
N TRP A 413 -10.25 -13.56 -9.74
CA TRP A 413 -9.30 -12.49 -10.11
C TRP A 413 -9.09 -12.35 -11.61
N LYS A 414 -9.38 -13.36 -12.43
CA LYS A 414 -9.29 -13.20 -13.89
C LYS A 414 -10.43 -12.32 -14.39
N LYS A 415 -10.09 -11.44 -15.34
CA LYS A 415 -11.08 -10.63 -16.05
C LYS A 415 -12.03 -11.58 -16.80
N LYS A 416 -13.33 -11.42 -16.56
CA LYS A 416 -14.38 -12.23 -17.21
C LYS A 416 -14.56 -11.85 -18.66
#